data_AF-A0A0D2DLG2-F1
#
_entry.id   AF-A0A0D2DLG2-F1
#
_cell.length_a   1.000
_cell.length_b   1.000
_cell.length_c   1.000
_cell.angle_alpha   90.00
_cell.angle_beta   90.00
_cell.angle_gamma   90.00
#
_symmetry.space_group_name_H-M   'P 1'
#
loop_
_entity.id
_entity.type
_entity.pdbx_description
1 polymer ?
#
loop_
_entity_poly.entity_id
_entity_poly.type
_entity_poly.pdbx_seq_one_letter_code
_entity_poly.pdbx_strand_id
1 'polypeptide(L)'
;MASKRVADSLAQYSRRLSSSPTARYPSQSLRSSRLSTSVPVFLASNPARTQMPLRQPKRHFITSFSARKDQTSSSTNSPQQSRLYTFDDIQALSSAPSPNRILIDVREPSELQATGKIPNSKNLPITSAADGFFLPAEEFEERFGFEKPGEEDEVIFYCKAGVRSRAAARLAGQAGFGGTVGEYPGSWVEWSEKGGEVERVK
;
A
#
# COMPACT_ATOMS: atom_id res chain seq x y z
N MET A 1 60.17 -8.78 -10.33
CA MET A 1 60.44 -7.45 -10.92
C MET A 1 59.70 -7.33 -12.25
N ALA A 2 59.20 -6.13 -12.54
CA ALA A 2 58.68 -5.65 -13.83
C ALA A 2 57.24 -6.05 -14.22
N SER A 3 56.33 -5.23 -13.68
CA SER A 3 55.02 -4.89 -14.22
C SER A 3 55.12 -4.18 -15.59
N LYS A 4 54.24 -4.52 -16.54
CA LYS A 4 53.94 -3.74 -17.76
C LYS A 4 52.42 -3.88 -18.00
N ARG A 5 51.67 -2.77 -17.83
CA ARG A 5 51.04 -1.93 -18.88
C ARG A 5 50.05 -2.77 -19.73
N VAL A 6 48.78 -2.38 -19.89
CA VAL A 6 48.34 -1.20 -20.66
C VAL A 6 46.97 -0.73 -20.15
N ALA A 7 46.86 0.58 -19.95
CA ALA A 7 45.61 1.32 -19.81
C ALA A 7 45.40 2.08 -21.12
N ASP A 8 44.20 1.97 -21.69
CA ASP A 8 43.66 2.71 -22.83
C ASP A 8 42.13 2.55 -22.73
N SER A 9 41.22 3.49 -22.98
CA SER A 9 41.28 4.81 -23.58
C SER A 9 39.99 5.54 -23.19
N LEU A 10 40.11 6.82 -22.83
CA LEU A 10 39.00 7.76 -22.65
C LEU A 10 38.44 8.21 -24.01
N ALA A 11 37.15 8.52 -23.99
CA ALA A 11 36.47 9.57 -24.75
C ALA A 11 36.46 9.54 -26.29
N GLN A 12 35.29 9.20 -26.86
CA GLN A 12 34.78 9.80 -28.11
C GLN A 12 33.27 10.01 -27.94
N TYR A 13 32.79 11.23 -27.68
CA TYR A 13 32.55 12.35 -28.61
C TYR A 13 31.25 12.23 -29.45
N SER A 14 30.14 12.63 -28.83
CA SER A 14 29.20 13.64 -29.34
C SER A 14 28.18 13.31 -30.46
N ARG A 15 27.00 13.94 -30.27
CA ARG A 15 26.01 14.45 -31.26
C ARG A 15 25.05 13.46 -31.92
N ARG A 16 23.76 13.66 -31.59
CA ARG A 16 22.58 13.82 -32.47
C ARG A 16 21.39 14.17 -31.56
N LEU A 17 21.14 15.44 -31.24
CA LEU A 17 20.31 16.41 -31.97
C LEU A 17 19.03 15.84 -32.62
N SER A 18 17.92 16.22 -31.98
CA SER A 18 16.65 16.72 -32.54
C SER A 18 15.82 15.84 -33.46
N SER A 19 14.60 15.52 -33.00
CA SER A 19 13.36 15.95 -33.68
C SER A 19 12.12 15.49 -32.90
N SER A 20 11.40 16.45 -32.30
CA SER A 20 10.06 16.26 -31.74
C SER A 20 9.01 16.35 -32.85
N PRO A 21 8.07 15.40 -32.99
CA PRO A 21 6.88 15.61 -33.78
C PRO A 21 5.75 16.18 -32.90
N THR A 22 5.44 17.45 -33.12
CA THR A 22 4.23 18.11 -32.63
C THR A 22 3.00 17.56 -33.37
N ALA A 23 2.14 16.81 -32.68
CA ALA A 23 0.84 16.41 -33.19
C ALA A 23 -0.27 17.28 -32.60
N ARG A 24 -1.01 17.93 -33.51
CA ARG A 24 -2.07 18.91 -33.27
C ARG A 24 -3.31 18.21 -32.68
N TYR A 25 -3.81 18.71 -31.56
CA TYR A 25 -5.16 18.41 -31.10
C TYR A 25 -6.16 19.33 -31.80
N PRO A 26 -7.22 18.79 -32.43
CA PRO A 26 -8.35 19.62 -32.86
C PRO A 26 -9.22 19.98 -31.66
N SER A 27 -9.33 21.29 -31.42
CA SER A 27 -10.37 21.91 -30.60
C SER A 27 -11.73 21.71 -31.26
N GLN A 28 -12.68 21.08 -30.57
CA GLN A 28 -14.09 21.20 -30.94
C GLN A 28 -14.92 21.82 -29.82
N SER A 29 -15.67 22.81 -30.28
CA SER A 29 -16.48 23.79 -29.59
C SER A 29 -17.62 23.19 -28.77
N LEU A 30 -17.89 23.90 -27.68
CA LEU A 30 -19.10 23.89 -26.87
C LEU A 30 -20.38 23.81 -27.72
N ARG A 31 -21.28 22.90 -27.36
CA ARG A 31 -22.72 23.07 -27.57
C ARG A 31 -23.46 22.74 -26.28
N SER A 32 -23.91 23.80 -25.64
CA SER A 32 -24.86 23.80 -24.54
C SER A 32 -26.26 23.52 -25.11
N SER A 33 -26.89 22.43 -24.71
CA SER A 33 -28.33 22.21 -24.87
C SER A 33 -28.97 22.13 -23.49
N ARG A 34 -29.66 23.21 -23.12
CA ARG A 34 -30.56 23.25 -21.97
C ARG A 34 -31.81 22.47 -22.35
N LEU A 35 -32.06 21.34 -21.69
CA LEU A 35 -33.36 20.70 -21.70
C LEU A 35 -34.01 20.98 -20.34
N SER A 36 -34.97 21.90 -20.39
CA SER A 36 -35.91 22.22 -19.33
C SER A 36 -36.94 21.10 -19.26
N THR A 37 -36.94 20.33 -18.18
CA THR A 37 -38.05 19.43 -17.85
C THR A 37 -38.56 19.74 -16.46
N SER A 38 -39.81 20.21 -16.46
CA SER A 38 -40.66 20.51 -15.32
C SER A 38 -40.84 19.31 -14.41
N VAL A 39 -40.58 19.49 -13.11
CA VAL A 39 -40.89 18.52 -12.07
C VAL A 39 -42.37 18.69 -11.67
N PRO A 40 -43.23 17.67 -11.77
CA PRO A 40 -44.54 17.72 -11.12
C PRO A 40 -44.37 17.43 -9.62
N VAL A 41 -44.76 18.40 -8.80
CA VAL A 41 -44.98 18.23 -7.36
C VAL A 41 -46.28 17.45 -7.20
N PHE A 42 -46.18 16.18 -6.80
CA PHE A 42 -47.34 15.44 -6.29
C PHE A 42 -47.27 15.34 -4.76
N LEU A 43 -48.28 15.97 -4.16
CA LEU A 43 -48.58 16.04 -2.75
C LEU A 43 -48.99 14.65 -2.26
N ALA A 44 -48.07 13.91 -1.65
CA ALA A 44 -48.40 12.66 -0.97
C ALA A 44 -49.02 12.98 0.39
N SER A 45 -50.33 12.76 0.50
CA SER A 45 -51.11 12.76 1.74
C SER A 45 -50.62 11.65 2.68
N ASN A 46 -50.10 12.05 3.84
CA ASN A 46 -49.60 11.16 4.90
C ASN A 46 -50.79 10.53 5.65
N PRO A 47 -50.98 9.20 5.67
CA PRO A 47 -51.96 8.57 6.55
C PRO A 47 -51.45 8.51 8.00
N ALA A 48 -52.42 8.59 8.91
CA ALA A 48 -52.27 8.70 10.35
C ALA A 48 -51.25 7.73 10.97
N ARG A 49 -50.33 8.31 11.74
CA ARG A 49 -49.39 7.63 12.64
C ARG A 49 -50.13 7.15 13.89
N THR A 50 -50.60 5.92 13.90
CA THR A 50 -51.04 5.24 15.13
C THR A 50 -49.82 4.98 16.01
N GLN A 51 -49.68 5.74 17.09
CA GLN A 51 -48.65 5.50 18.11
C GLN A 51 -49.02 4.25 18.93
N MET A 52 -48.15 3.23 18.90
CA MET A 52 -48.14 2.16 19.89
C MET A 52 -47.26 2.60 21.07
N PRO A 53 -47.72 2.49 22.33
CA PRO A 53 -46.89 2.83 23.48
C PRO A 53 -45.78 1.77 23.70
N LEU A 54 -44.54 2.23 23.77
CA LEU A 54 -43.40 1.42 24.17
C LEU A 54 -43.54 1.01 25.65
N ARG A 55 -43.89 -0.26 25.89
CA ARG A 55 -43.78 -0.91 27.20
C ARG A 55 -42.29 -1.12 27.49
N GLN A 56 -41.68 -0.27 28.32
CA GLN A 56 -40.34 -0.54 28.83
C GLN A 56 -40.43 -1.54 29.99
N PRO A 57 -39.79 -2.72 29.91
CA PRO A 57 -39.59 -3.55 31.10
C PRO A 57 -38.51 -2.91 31.97
N LYS A 58 -38.90 -2.42 33.16
CA LYS A 58 -37.97 -2.12 34.26
C LYS A 58 -37.30 -3.42 34.70
N ARG A 59 -36.11 -3.72 34.16
CA ARG A 59 -35.21 -4.72 34.74
C ARG A 59 -34.22 -3.99 35.64
N HIS A 60 -34.45 -4.10 36.94
CA HIS A 60 -33.41 -3.81 37.94
C HIS A 60 -32.32 -4.87 37.77
N PHE A 61 -31.26 -4.53 37.02
CA PHE A 61 -30.08 -5.35 36.90
C PHE A 61 -29.01 -4.77 37.82
N ILE A 62 -29.01 -5.19 39.09
CA ILE A 62 -27.82 -5.04 39.93
C ILE A 62 -26.88 -6.16 39.48
N THR A 63 -25.84 -5.82 38.74
CA THR A 63 -24.71 -6.72 38.55
C THR A 63 -23.53 -6.16 39.30
N SER A 64 -23.25 -6.79 40.44
CA SER A 64 -21.92 -6.77 41.03
C SER A 64 -20.97 -7.41 40.02
N PHE A 65 -20.11 -6.61 39.43
CA PHE A 65 -18.98 -7.06 38.64
C PHE A 65 -17.96 -7.70 39.58
N SER A 66 -18.18 -8.98 39.91
CA SER A 66 -17.11 -9.83 40.41
C SER A 66 -16.20 -10.15 39.24
N ALA A 67 -15.05 -9.48 39.19
CA ALA A 67 -13.96 -9.79 38.27
C ALA A 67 -13.45 -11.22 38.52
N ARG A 68 -14.03 -12.20 37.84
CA ARG A 68 -13.42 -13.53 37.69
C ARG A 68 -12.35 -13.43 36.63
N LYS A 69 -11.10 -13.43 37.07
CA LYS A 69 -9.91 -13.69 36.25
C LYS A 69 -9.92 -15.17 35.89
N ASP A 70 -10.63 -15.53 34.82
CA ASP A 70 -10.58 -16.87 34.27
C ASP A 70 -9.33 -17.01 33.39
N GLN A 71 -8.33 -17.72 33.91
CA GLN A 71 -7.18 -18.16 33.13
C GLN A 71 -7.59 -19.43 32.37
N THR A 72 -8.35 -19.26 31.29
CA THR A 72 -8.56 -20.34 30.33
C THR A 72 -7.47 -20.22 29.26
N SER A 73 -6.42 -21.03 29.42
CA SER A 73 -5.46 -21.37 28.37
C SER A 73 -6.20 -22.11 27.25
N SER A 74 -6.87 -21.35 26.40
CA SER A 74 -7.37 -21.82 25.12
C SER A 74 -6.31 -21.47 24.08
N SER A 75 -5.69 -22.50 23.52
CA SER A 75 -4.87 -22.45 22.31
C SER A 75 -5.75 -21.99 21.16
N THR A 76 -6.03 -20.68 21.14
CA THR A 76 -6.69 -19.98 20.05
C THR A 76 -5.60 -19.60 19.07
N ASN A 77 -5.77 -19.99 17.82
CA ASN A 77 -4.86 -19.74 16.71
C ASN A 77 -4.58 -18.23 16.64
N SER A 78 -3.46 -17.79 17.23
CA SER A 78 -3.09 -16.38 17.31
C SER A 78 -3.01 -15.83 15.89
N PRO A 79 -3.65 -14.69 15.57
CA PRO A 79 -3.34 -14.01 14.32
C PRO A 79 -1.84 -13.75 14.32
N GLN A 80 -1.11 -14.31 13.35
CA GLN A 80 0.32 -14.11 13.16
C GLN A 80 0.59 -12.59 13.20
N GLN A 81 1.17 -12.11 14.30
CA GLN A 81 1.41 -10.69 14.52
C GLN A 81 2.70 -10.34 13.77
N SER A 82 2.61 -9.43 12.80
CA SER A 82 3.76 -8.93 12.05
C SER A 82 4.67 -8.07 12.95
N ARG A 83 5.96 -8.06 12.63
CA ARG A 83 6.93 -7.20 13.31
C ARG A 83 6.67 -5.73 12.98
N LEU A 84 6.62 -4.87 13.99
CA LEU A 84 6.46 -3.43 13.78
C LEU A 84 7.81 -2.77 13.58
N TYR A 85 7.89 -1.93 12.55
CA TYR A 85 9.05 -1.12 12.21
C TYR A 85 8.79 0.36 12.51
N THR A 86 9.83 1.08 12.93
CA THR A 86 9.80 2.53 13.16
C THR A 86 10.44 3.29 12.00
N PHE A 87 10.27 4.60 11.97
CA PHE A 87 10.90 5.46 10.96
C PHE A 87 12.42 5.26 10.90
N ASP A 88 13.10 5.20 12.06
CA ASP A 88 14.56 5.06 12.13
C ASP A 88 15.02 3.73 11.55
N ASP A 89 14.26 2.65 11.78
CA ASP A 89 14.55 1.34 11.21
C ASP A 89 14.45 1.37 9.67
N ILE A 90 13.38 1.97 9.13
CA ILE A 90 13.18 2.09 7.68
C ILE A 90 14.23 3.01 7.04
N GLN A 91 14.63 4.08 7.74
CA GLN A 91 15.69 4.96 7.27
C GLN A 91 17.04 4.24 7.19
N ALA A 92 17.37 3.43 8.19
CA ALA A 92 18.57 2.60 8.18
C ALA A 92 18.55 1.59 7.02
N LEU A 93 17.40 0.93 6.78
CA LEU A 93 17.23 -0.02 5.67
C LEU A 93 17.33 0.65 4.30
N SER A 94 16.75 1.86 4.15
CA SER A 94 16.83 2.64 2.92
C SER A 94 18.26 3.07 2.61
N SER A 95 19.04 3.42 3.64
CA SER A 95 20.42 3.93 3.51
C SER A 95 21.45 2.80 3.31
N ALA A 96 21.21 1.64 3.92
CA ALA A 96 22.08 0.47 3.87
C ALA A 96 21.27 -0.77 3.42
N PRO A 97 21.11 -0.97 2.09
CA PRO A 97 20.33 -2.08 1.58
C PRO A 97 20.98 -3.42 1.97
N SER A 98 20.16 -4.32 2.53
CA SER A 98 20.56 -5.69 2.84
C SER A 98 19.90 -6.65 1.84
N PRO A 99 20.59 -7.67 1.32
CA PRO A 99 20.03 -8.55 0.30
C PRO A 99 18.78 -9.31 0.78
N ASN A 100 18.75 -9.68 2.06
CA ASN A 100 17.66 -10.48 2.65
C ASN A 100 16.55 -9.62 3.27
N ARG A 101 16.54 -8.29 3.06
CA ARG A 101 15.51 -7.39 3.59
C ARG A 101 14.89 -6.57 2.48
N ILE A 102 13.62 -6.81 2.24
CA ILE A 102 12.89 -6.25 1.10
C ILE A 102 11.81 -5.32 1.62
N LEU A 103 11.93 -4.04 1.25
CA LEU A 103 10.93 -3.03 1.54
C LEU A 103 9.89 -2.98 0.41
N ILE A 104 8.62 -3.12 0.74
CA ILE A 104 7.53 -3.25 -0.24
C ILE A 104 6.49 -2.14 -0.03
N ASP A 105 6.32 -1.32 -1.08
CA ASP A 105 5.28 -0.30 -1.20
C ASP A 105 4.01 -0.94 -1.75
N VAL A 106 2.94 -1.00 -0.94
CA VAL A 106 1.68 -1.62 -1.36
C VAL A 106 0.65 -0.62 -1.90
N ARG A 107 1.08 0.60 -2.21
CA ARG A 107 0.25 1.62 -2.86
C ARG A 107 0.04 1.32 -4.34
N GLU A 108 -0.94 1.98 -4.95
CA GLU A 108 -1.15 1.89 -6.39
C GLU A 108 -0.03 2.60 -7.16
N PRO A 109 0.37 2.13 -8.36
CA PRO A 109 1.46 2.73 -9.13
C PRO A 109 1.25 4.23 -9.44
N SER A 110 -0.02 4.66 -9.58
CA SER A 110 -0.38 6.07 -9.77
C SER A 110 -0.02 6.95 -8.56
N GLU A 111 -0.10 6.42 -7.34
CA GLU A 111 0.34 7.14 -6.13
C GLU A 111 1.86 7.33 -6.15
N LEU A 112 2.61 6.31 -6.58
CA LEU A 112 4.08 6.35 -6.67
C LEU A 112 4.55 7.35 -7.72
N GLN A 113 3.87 7.46 -8.86
CA GLN A 113 4.18 8.46 -9.88
C GLN A 113 3.97 9.90 -9.36
N ALA A 114 2.94 10.12 -8.55
CA ALA A 114 2.63 11.44 -8.00
C ALA A 114 3.59 11.85 -6.88
N THR A 115 3.89 10.96 -5.93
CA THR A 115 4.65 11.32 -4.72
C THR A 115 6.10 10.86 -4.74
N GLY A 116 6.45 9.87 -5.56
CA GLY A 116 7.64 9.05 -5.38
C GLY A 116 7.43 7.91 -4.37
N LYS A 117 8.51 7.20 -4.07
CA LYS A 117 8.57 6.06 -3.16
C LYS A 117 9.80 6.15 -2.25
N ILE A 118 9.85 5.32 -1.21
CA ILE A 118 11.05 5.15 -0.39
C ILE A 118 12.13 4.48 -1.26
N PRO A 119 13.39 4.94 -1.23
CA PRO A 119 14.46 4.34 -2.02
C PRO A 119 14.59 2.83 -1.82
N ASN A 120 14.97 2.12 -2.87
CA ASN A 120 15.14 0.67 -2.88
C ASN A 120 13.86 -0.15 -2.64
N SER A 121 12.69 0.49 -2.49
CA SER A 121 11.44 -0.24 -2.33
C SER A 121 10.92 -0.82 -3.65
N LYS A 122 10.28 -1.99 -3.54
CA LYS A 122 9.55 -2.67 -4.62
C LYS A 122 8.06 -2.39 -4.50
N ASN A 123 7.34 -2.35 -5.61
CA ASN A 123 5.90 -2.06 -5.60
C ASN A 123 5.07 -3.34 -5.77
N LEU A 124 4.14 -3.59 -4.85
CA LEU A 124 3.18 -4.69 -4.90
C LEU A 124 1.79 -4.16 -4.50
N PRO A 125 1.01 -3.61 -5.45
CA PRO A 125 -0.26 -2.97 -5.16
C PRO A 125 -1.28 -3.94 -4.55
N ILE A 126 -1.69 -3.71 -3.31
CA ILE A 126 -2.65 -4.60 -2.65
C ILE A 126 -4.08 -4.41 -3.17
N THR A 127 -4.44 -3.22 -3.65
CA THR A 127 -5.84 -2.94 -4.03
C THR A 127 -6.18 -3.48 -5.41
N SER A 128 -5.28 -3.33 -6.39
CA SER A 128 -5.46 -3.86 -7.74
C SER A 128 -4.90 -5.27 -7.96
N ALA A 129 -3.96 -5.74 -7.13
CA ALA A 129 -3.23 -7.00 -7.36
C ALA A 129 -3.00 -7.83 -6.09
N ALA A 130 -4.02 -7.97 -5.23
CA ALA A 130 -3.95 -8.78 -4.01
C ALA A 130 -3.64 -10.27 -4.26
N ASP A 131 -3.93 -10.77 -5.46
CA ASP A 131 -3.62 -12.14 -5.89
C ASP A 131 -2.10 -12.37 -6.02
N GLY A 132 -1.32 -11.30 -6.20
CA GLY A 132 0.13 -11.36 -6.37
C GLY A 132 0.87 -12.12 -5.27
N PHE A 133 0.40 -12.05 -4.02
CA PHE A 133 1.00 -12.79 -2.90
C PHE A 133 0.99 -14.32 -3.12
N PHE A 134 -0.02 -14.83 -3.83
CA PHE A 134 -0.28 -16.26 -4.01
C PHE A 134 0.23 -16.81 -5.35
N LEU A 135 0.74 -15.96 -6.24
CA LEU A 135 1.27 -16.39 -7.55
C LEU A 135 2.52 -17.25 -7.39
N PRO A 136 2.78 -18.20 -8.30
CA PRO A 136 4.08 -18.88 -8.36
C PRO A 136 5.20 -17.87 -8.69
N ALA A 137 6.44 -18.22 -8.36
CA ALA A 137 7.58 -17.29 -8.45
C ALA A 137 7.80 -16.73 -9.87
N GLU A 138 7.66 -17.56 -10.90
CA GLU A 138 7.84 -17.17 -12.31
C GLU A 138 6.78 -16.14 -12.76
N GLU A 139 5.50 -16.42 -12.51
CA GLU A 139 4.40 -15.48 -12.84
C GLU A 139 4.47 -14.18 -12.02
N PHE A 140 4.95 -14.28 -10.77
CA PHE A 140 5.15 -13.11 -9.93
C PHE A 140 6.22 -12.17 -10.51
N GLU A 141 7.37 -12.73 -10.89
CA GLU A 141 8.47 -11.94 -11.44
C GLU A 141 8.09 -11.29 -12.78
N GLU A 142 7.39 -12.01 -13.66
CA GLU A 142 6.90 -11.45 -14.92
C GLU A 142 5.96 -10.26 -14.69
N ARG A 143 5.06 -10.36 -13.70
CA ARG A 143 4.04 -9.34 -13.45
C ARG A 143 4.57 -8.13 -12.69
N PHE A 144 5.43 -8.33 -11.69
CA PHE A 144 5.86 -7.27 -10.78
C PHE A 144 7.30 -6.79 -11.02
N GLY A 145 8.08 -7.51 -11.83
CA GLY A 145 9.44 -7.12 -12.22
C GLY A 145 10.48 -7.29 -11.11
N PHE A 146 10.22 -8.16 -10.13
CA PHE A 146 11.20 -8.56 -9.13
C PHE A 146 10.94 -9.99 -8.64
N GLU A 147 11.99 -10.65 -8.16
CA GLU A 147 11.93 -12.02 -7.64
C GLU A 147 10.96 -12.12 -6.45
N LYS A 148 10.20 -13.22 -6.40
CA LYS A 148 9.29 -13.50 -5.28
C LYS A 148 10.12 -13.78 -4.01
N PRO A 149 9.90 -13.05 -2.90
CA PRO A 149 10.62 -13.29 -1.65
C PRO A 149 10.43 -14.70 -1.11
N GLY A 150 11.55 -15.35 -0.74
CA GLY A 150 11.59 -16.71 -0.20
C GLY A 150 11.49 -16.76 1.32
N GLU A 151 11.54 -17.97 1.88
CA GLU A 151 11.41 -18.22 3.33
C GLU A 151 12.58 -17.66 4.17
N GLU A 152 13.69 -17.29 3.55
CA GLU A 152 14.85 -16.69 4.23
C GLU A 152 14.80 -15.15 4.23
N ASP A 153 13.89 -14.57 3.44
CA ASP A 153 13.78 -13.13 3.27
C ASP A 153 12.88 -12.49 4.32
N GLU A 154 13.27 -11.30 4.77
CA GLU A 154 12.45 -10.45 5.62
C GLU A 154 11.77 -9.39 4.76
N VAL A 155 10.42 -9.44 4.72
CA VAL A 155 9.59 -8.53 3.93
C VAL A 155 8.93 -7.50 4.84
N ILE A 156 9.04 -6.23 4.47
CA ILE A 156 8.54 -5.11 5.28
C ILE A 156 7.58 -4.30 4.43
N PHE A 157 6.32 -4.24 4.85
CA PHE A 157 5.27 -3.56 4.10
C PHE A 157 5.03 -2.15 4.61
N TYR A 158 4.89 -1.20 3.68
CA TYR A 158 4.41 0.14 3.97
C TYR A 158 3.41 0.59 2.90
N CYS A 159 2.56 1.55 3.24
CA CYS A 159 1.59 2.09 2.29
C CYS A 159 1.53 3.62 2.37
N LYS A 160 0.33 4.22 2.31
CA LYS A 160 0.14 5.65 2.56
C LYS A 160 0.13 5.98 4.06
N ALA A 161 -0.71 5.30 4.84
CA ALA A 161 -1.00 5.63 6.24
C ALA A 161 -1.15 4.37 7.15
N GLY A 162 -0.44 3.29 6.86
CA GLY A 162 -0.40 2.07 7.70
C GLY A 162 -1.53 1.04 7.50
N VAL A 163 -2.72 1.44 7.05
CA VAL A 163 -3.87 0.51 7.00
C VAL A 163 -3.67 -0.63 6.00
N ARG A 164 -3.20 -0.31 4.78
CA ARG A 164 -2.98 -1.28 3.71
C ARG A 164 -1.76 -2.17 3.97
N SER A 165 -0.72 -1.64 4.62
CA SER A 165 0.47 -2.44 4.97
C SER A 165 0.15 -3.54 5.98
N ARG A 166 -0.74 -3.27 6.95
CA ARG A 166 -1.24 -4.33 7.83
C ARG A 166 -2.02 -5.42 7.11
N ALA A 167 -2.86 -5.04 6.15
CA ALA A 167 -3.56 -6.01 5.33
C ALA A 167 -2.58 -6.84 4.49
N ALA A 168 -1.55 -6.20 3.91
CA ALA A 168 -0.51 -6.87 3.14
C ALA A 168 0.28 -7.86 3.99
N ALA A 169 0.70 -7.47 5.19
CA ALA A 169 1.40 -8.35 6.13
C ALA A 169 0.58 -9.61 6.46
N ARG A 170 -0.75 -9.46 6.63
CA ARG A 170 -1.64 -10.60 6.84
C ARG A 170 -1.74 -11.52 5.62
N LEU A 171 -1.86 -10.96 4.42
CA LEU A 171 -1.88 -11.74 3.18
C LEU A 171 -0.55 -12.47 2.95
N ALA A 172 0.57 -11.79 3.21
CA ALA A 172 1.90 -12.36 3.10
C ALA A 172 2.08 -13.57 4.03
N GLY A 173 1.67 -13.46 5.29
CA GLY A 173 1.70 -14.58 6.24
C GLY A 173 0.79 -15.74 5.84
N GLN A 174 -0.31 -15.49 5.12
CA GLN A 174 -1.18 -16.56 4.58
C GLN A 174 -0.60 -17.22 3.33
N ALA A 175 0.13 -16.46 2.51
CA ALA A 175 0.68 -16.90 1.25
C ALA A 175 2.09 -17.52 1.36
N GLY A 176 2.71 -17.47 2.53
CA GLY A 176 4.13 -17.83 2.69
C GLY A 176 5.04 -16.88 1.91
N PHE A 177 4.68 -15.61 1.83
CA PHE A 177 5.43 -14.58 1.11
C PHE A 177 6.49 -13.99 2.05
N GLY A 178 7.74 -14.39 1.85
CA GLY A 178 8.82 -14.10 2.82
C GLY A 178 8.81 -15.03 4.03
N GLY A 179 9.93 -15.13 4.73
CA GLY A 179 10.03 -15.82 6.02
C GLY A 179 9.59 -14.97 7.20
N THR A 180 10.14 -13.76 7.28
CA THR A 180 9.81 -12.80 8.33
C THR A 180 8.96 -11.67 7.77
N VAL A 181 7.78 -11.46 8.34
CA VAL A 181 6.85 -10.42 7.89
C VAL A 181 6.81 -9.25 8.86
N GLY A 182 7.09 -8.05 8.35
CA GLY A 182 7.01 -6.79 9.07
C GLY A 182 6.06 -5.77 8.45
N GLU A 183 5.59 -4.82 9.25
CA GLU A 183 4.85 -3.64 8.80
C GLU A 183 5.47 -2.35 9.36
N TYR A 184 5.45 -1.29 8.55
CA TYR A 184 5.76 0.07 8.97
C TYR A 184 4.45 0.89 9.08
N PRO A 185 3.91 1.09 10.30
CA PRO A 185 2.62 1.75 10.50
C PRO A 185 2.61 3.22 10.07
N GLY A 186 3.73 3.94 10.27
CA GLY A 186 3.88 5.34 9.88
C GLY A 186 3.79 5.57 8.36
N SER A 187 4.27 4.59 7.59
CA SER A 187 4.11 4.53 6.14
C SER A 187 4.61 5.81 5.44
N TRP A 188 4.12 6.09 4.22
CA TRP A 188 4.54 7.25 3.44
C TRP A 188 4.29 8.60 4.12
N VAL A 189 3.19 8.75 4.86
CA VAL A 189 2.87 10.02 5.55
C VAL A 189 3.97 10.39 6.53
N GLU A 190 4.30 9.51 7.49
CA GLU A 190 5.38 9.78 8.45
C GLU A 190 6.73 9.96 7.74
N TRP A 191 7.02 9.15 6.72
CA TRP A 191 8.26 9.26 5.94
C TRP A 191 8.43 10.65 5.31
N SER A 192 7.37 11.14 4.67
CA SER A 192 7.38 12.44 4.00
C SER A 192 7.42 13.61 4.99
N GLU A 193 6.74 13.50 6.13
CA GLU A 193 6.73 14.53 7.18
C GLU A 193 8.09 14.67 7.86
N LYS A 194 8.80 13.56 8.05
CA LYS A 194 10.15 13.54 8.64
C LYS A 194 11.26 13.86 7.64
N GLY A 195 10.92 14.13 6.39
CA GLY A 195 11.91 14.50 5.36
C GLY A 195 12.80 13.33 4.92
N GLY A 196 12.27 12.11 4.93
CA GLY A 196 12.97 10.95 4.38
C GLY A 196 13.28 11.11 2.90
N GLU A 197 14.31 10.40 2.42
CA GLU A 197 14.71 10.44 1.01
C GLU A 197 13.60 9.92 0.09
N VAL A 198 13.47 10.49 -1.11
CA VAL A 198 12.40 10.14 -2.06
C VAL A 198 12.99 9.75 -3.40
N GLU A 199 12.74 8.51 -3.81
CA GLU A 199 13.03 8.03 -5.15
C GLU A 199 11.84 8.35 -6.08
N ARG A 200 12.10 9.08 -7.17
CA ARG A 200 11.08 9.41 -8.17
C ARG A 200 10.93 8.26 -9.17
N VAL A 201 9.72 7.74 -9.27
CA VAL A 201 9.34 6.76 -10.30
C VAL A 201 9.20 7.50 -11.63
N LYS A 202 9.99 7.11 -12.64
CA LYS A 202 9.99 7.69 -13.99
C LYS A 202 9.06 6.92 -14.92
#